data_AF-A0A961NV38-F1
#
_entry.id   AF-A0A961NV38-F1
#
_cell.length_a   1.000
_cell.length_b   1.000
_cell.length_c   1.000
_cell.angle_alpha   90.00
_cell.angle_beta   90.00
_cell.angle_gamma   90.00
#
_symmetry.space_group_name_H-M   'P 1'
#
loop_
_entity.id
_entity.type
_entity.pdbx_description
1 polymer ?
#
loop_
_entity_poly.entity_id
_entity_poly.type
_entity_poly.pdbx_seq_one_letter_code
_entity_poly.pdbx_strand_id
1 'polypeptide(L)'
;VFHIHNGDVPVSNMVVSFSMLLNLASVASAHDKDVLWGFIRNYAPEASPETHPDLDAAAGYAVKYYEDFVAPSKSYRLPSDLEREALEDLRTRLAGWDGPADGEALQAEVFATGRDRFEPLRDWFKALYQVLLGADQGPRFGSFVALYGVAETVALIDRALAGELVAGN
;
A
#
# COMPACT_ATOMS: atom_id res chain seq x y z
N VAL A 1 23.67 13.21 15.10
CA VAL A 1 24.24 11.84 14.96
C VAL A 1 25.44 11.62 15.89
N PHE A 2 26.47 12.47 15.92
CA PHE A 2 27.57 12.39 16.93
C PHE A 2 27.08 12.47 18.38
N HIS A 3 26.06 13.28 18.67
CA HIS A 3 25.51 13.48 20.02
C HIS A 3 24.66 12.31 20.56
N ILE A 4 24.23 11.36 19.72
CA ILE A 4 23.41 10.21 20.13
C ILE A 4 24.26 8.94 20.20
N HIS A 5 25.17 8.78 19.24
CA HIS A 5 25.97 7.56 19.08
C HIS A 5 27.46 7.76 19.39
N ASN A 6 27.85 8.96 19.85
CA ASN A 6 29.23 9.32 20.18
C ASN A 6 30.27 9.01 19.08
N GLY A 7 29.83 9.08 17.82
CA GLY A 7 30.64 8.77 16.64
C GLY A 7 30.54 7.31 16.15
N ASP A 8 29.97 6.39 16.93
CA ASP A 8 29.79 4.98 16.57
C ASP A 8 28.34 4.68 16.20
N VAL A 9 27.97 5.07 14.97
CA VAL A 9 26.60 4.90 14.48
C VAL A 9 26.36 3.43 14.14
N PRO A 10 25.37 2.77 14.76
CA PRO A 10 25.02 1.39 14.40
C PRO A 10 24.66 1.29 12.92
N VAL A 11 25.15 0.23 12.27
CA VAL A 11 24.76 -0.07 10.88
C VAL A 11 23.29 -0.47 10.87
N SER A 12 22.47 0.27 10.13
CA SER A 12 21.07 -0.11 9.94
C SER A 12 20.95 -1.20 8.89
N ASN A 13 20.36 -2.33 9.25
CA ASN A 13 20.05 -3.41 8.32
C ASN A 13 18.66 -3.26 7.69
N MET A 14 18.07 -2.07 7.70
CA MET A 14 16.72 -1.85 7.14
C MET A 14 16.73 -2.06 5.63
N VAL A 15 16.18 -3.18 5.17
CA VAL A 15 15.97 -3.48 3.73
C VAL A 15 14.72 -2.80 3.16
N VAL A 16 13.85 -2.30 4.05
CA VAL A 16 12.61 -1.58 3.74
C VAL A 16 12.60 -0.30 4.57
N SER A 17 12.22 0.84 3.98
CA SER A 17 12.13 2.12 4.71
C SER A 17 10.93 2.16 5.65
N PHE A 18 11.00 2.95 6.72
CA PHE A 18 9.87 3.09 7.65
C PHE A 18 8.59 3.62 6.98
N SER A 19 8.71 4.51 6.00
CA SER A 19 7.55 4.99 5.22
C SER A 19 6.87 3.86 4.44
N MET A 20 7.62 2.89 3.92
CA MET A 20 7.04 1.71 3.27
C MET A 20 6.31 0.81 4.27
N LEU A 21 6.83 0.67 5.51
CA LEU A 21 6.13 -0.06 6.58
C LEU A 21 4.81 0.61 6.98
N LEU A 22 4.77 1.94 7.07
CA LEU A 22 3.53 2.68 7.34
C LEU A 22 2.49 2.47 6.24
N ASN A 23 2.92 2.46 4.98
CA ASN A 23 2.03 2.18 3.84
C ASN A 23 1.47 0.75 3.92
N LEU A 24 2.31 -0.24 4.24
CA LEU A 24 1.87 -1.63 4.41
C LEU A 24 0.88 -1.81 5.55
N ALA A 25 1.21 -1.27 6.74
CA ALA A 25 0.32 -1.34 7.89
C ALA A 25 -1.05 -0.71 7.59
N SER A 26 -1.02 0.44 6.91
CA SER A 26 -2.24 1.14 6.49
C SER A 26 -3.12 0.27 5.61
N VAL A 27 -2.59 -0.35 4.56
CA VAL A 27 -3.44 -1.03 3.59
C VAL A 27 -3.80 -2.45 3.98
N ALA A 28 -2.89 -3.18 4.62
CA ALA A 28 -3.18 -4.51 5.12
C ALA A 28 -4.19 -4.50 6.28
N SER A 29 -4.56 -3.31 6.79
CA SER A 29 -5.24 -3.14 8.07
C SER A 29 -4.58 -4.01 9.13
N ALA A 30 -3.25 -4.00 9.14
CA ALA A 30 -2.49 -4.95 9.91
C ALA A 30 -2.53 -4.56 11.38
N HIS A 31 -3.16 -5.42 12.18
CA HIS A 31 -3.16 -5.38 13.64
C HIS A 31 -1.97 -6.15 14.24
N ASP A 32 -1.19 -6.81 13.38
CA ASP A 32 -0.03 -7.60 13.78
C ASP A 32 1.10 -7.41 12.75
N LYS A 33 2.34 -7.35 13.23
CA LYS A 33 3.56 -7.24 12.40
C LYS A 33 3.80 -8.50 11.55
N ASP A 34 3.23 -9.65 11.92
CA ASP A 34 3.29 -10.89 11.14
C ASP A 34 2.64 -10.71 9.76
N VAL A 35 1.56 -9.91 9.69
CA VAL A 35 0.92 -9.53 8.44
C VAL A 35 1.89 -8.70 7.58
N LEU A 36 2.59 -7.72 8.17
CA LEU A 36 3.61 -6.94 7.47
C LEU A 36 4.74 -7.84 6.97
N TRP A 37 5.20 -8.80 7.77
CA TRP A 37 6.25 -9.74 7.39
C TRP A 37 5.88 -10.63 6.19
N GLY A 38 4.58 -10.92 6.01
CA GLY A 38 4.08 -11.54 4.77
C GLY A 38 4.47 -10.74 3.53
N PHE A 39 4.20 -9.43 3.52
CA PHE A 39 4.51 -8.54 2.40
C PHE A 39 6.00 -8.21 2.30
N ILE A 40 6.68 -8.02 3.43
CA ILE A 40 8.13 -7.76 3.44
C ILE A 40 8.88 -8.91 2.77
N ARG A 41 8.50 -10.17 3.00
CA ARG A 41 9.14 -11.32 2.34
C ARG A 41 8.89 -11.40 0.84
N ASN A 42 7.75 -10.91 0.36
CA ASN A 42 7.51 -10.81 -1.09
C ASN A 42 8.50 -9.83 -1.75
N TYR A 43 8.88 -8.77 -1.03
CA TYR A 43 9.83 -7.75 -1.50
C TYR A 43 11.30 -8.11 -1.22
N ALA A 44 11.59 -8.70 -0.07
CA ALA A 44 12.90 -9.10 0.41
C ALA A 44 12.85 -10.55 0.95
N PRO A 45 12.95 -11.56 0.07
CA PRO A 45 12.76 -12.98 0.43
C PRO A 45 13.72 -13.50 1.49
N GLU A 46 14.94 -12.95 1.55
CA GLU A 46 16.00 -13.34 2.50
C GLU A 46 15.84 -12.69 3.88
N ALA A 47 14.87 -11.79 4.07
CA ALA A 47 14.67 -11.09 5.34
C ALA A 47 13.80 -11.92 6.31
N SER A 48 14.21 -11.94 7.58
CA SER A 48 13.44 -12.54 8.68
C SER A 48 13.52 -11.67 9.95
N PRO A 49 12.59 -11.84 10.90
CA PRO A 49 12.66 -11.16 12.20
C PRO A 49 13.98 -11.40 12.94
N GLU A 50 14.52 -12.62 12.87
CA GLU A 50 15.74 -13.03 13.57
C GLU A 50 17.00 -12.43 12.93
N THR A 51 17.00 -12.31 11.61
CA THR A 51 18.12 -11.74 10.85
C THR A 51 18.07 -10.21 10.79
N HIS A 52 16.89 -9.61 10.96
CA HIS A 52 16.64 -8.18 10.86
C HIS A 52 15.82 -7.66 12.07
N PRO A 53 16.37 -7.70 13.30
CA PRO A 53 15.63 -7.32 14.51
C PRO A 53 15.19 -5.86 14.52
N ASP A 54 15.95 -4.95 13.89
CA ASP A 54 15.58 -3.54 13.77
C ASP A 54 14.35 -3.36 12.85
N LEU A 55 14.27 -4.16 11.78
CA LEU A 55 13.12 -4.16 10.87
C LEU A 55 11.88 -4.75 11.56
N ASP A 56 12.06 -5.80 12.36
CA ASP A 56 10.99 -6.38 13.15
C ASP A 56 10.41 -5.38 14.16
N ALA A 57 11.28 -4.66 14.88
CA ALA A 57 10.86 -3.59 15.77
C ALA A 57 10.15 -2.46 15.01
N ALA A 58 10.69 -2.05 13.86
CA ALA A 58 10.08 -1.03 13.01
C ALA A 58 8.71 -1.44 12.46
N ALA A 59 8.52 -2.71 12.10
CA ALA A 59 7.22 -3.24 11.68
C ALA A 59 6.20 -3.15 12.82
N GLY A 60 6.60 -3.51 14.05
CA GLY A 60 5.76 -3.33 15.25
C GLY A 60 5.38 -1.86 15.49
N TYR A 61 6.33 -0.93 15.34
CA TYR A 61 6.03 0.50 15.47
C TYR A 61 5.10 1.01 14.36
N ALA A 62 5.24 0.50 13.14
CA ALA A 62 4.37 0.87 12.03
C ALA A 62 2.93 0.40 12.24
N VAL A 63 2.73 -0.83 12.74
CA VAL A 63 1.41 -1.35 13.14
C VAL A 63 0.80 -0.46 14.21
N LYS A 64 1.54 -0.17 15.28
CA LYS A 64 1.04 0.68 16.36
C LYS A 64 0.68 2.09 15.88
N TYR A 65 1.51 2.69 15.05
CA TYR A 65 1.22 3.99 14.45
C TYR A 65 -0.05 3.95 13.58
N TYR A 66 -0.20 2.90 12.79
CA TYR A 66 -1.41 2.69 11.99
C TYR A 66 -2.65 2.64 12.89
N GLU A 67 -2.64 1.81 13.93
CA GLU A 67 -3.76 1.65 14.85
C GLU A 67 -4.12 2.94 15.59
N ASP A 68 -3.11 3.66 16.09
CA ASP A 68 -3.33 4.83 16.94
C ASP A 68 -3.72 6.08 16.13
N PHE A 69 -3.22 6.23 14.89
CA PHE A 69 -3.30 7.51 14.16
C PHE A 69 -3.94 7.44 12.77
N VAL A 70 -3.93 6.29 12.11
CA VAL A 70 -4.42 6.16 10.72
C VAL A 70 -5.78 5.47 10.68
N ALA A 71 -5.88 4.28 11.29
CA ALA A 71 -7.09 3.48 11.33
C ALA A 71 -8.33 4.25 11.82
N PRO A 72 -8.26 5.09 12.89
CA PRO A 72 -9.43 5.82 13.38
C PRO A 72 -9.96 6.87 12.41
N SER A 73 -9.14 7.29 11.44
CA SER A 73 -9.49 8.31 10.44
C SER A 73 -9.94 7.72 9.10
N LYS A 74 -9.87 6.40 8.94
CA LYS A 74 -10.23 5.75 7.68
C LYS A 74 -11.73 5.82 7.43
N SER A 75 -12.08 6.33 6.26
CA SER A 75 -13.45 6.42 5.79
C SER A 75 -13.52 5.96 4.33
N TYR A 76 -14.11 4.79 4.13
CA TYR A 76 -14.36 4.24 2.81
C TYR A 76 -15.65 4.81 2.21
N ARG A 77 -15.66 4.97 0.89
CA ARG A 77 -16.87 5.31 0.14
C ARG A 77 -17.04 4.39 -1.07
N LEU A 78 -18.26 4.30 -1.57
CA LEU A 78 -18.52 3.65 -2.83
C LEU A 78 -17.93 4.48 -4.00
N PRO A 79 -17.46 3.81 -5.08
CA PRO A 79 -17.12 4.51 -6.31
C PRO A 79 -18.39 5.02 -7.00
N SER A 80 -18.27 6.18 -7.67
CA SER A 80 -19.23 6.62 -8.68
C SER A 80 -19.18 5.74 -9.94
N ASP A 81 -20.12 5.93 -10.87
CA ASP A 81 -20.16 5.12 -12.10
C ASP A 81 -18.87 5.24 -12.92
N LEU A 82 -18.34 6.46 -13.08
CA LEU A 82 -17.07 6.68 -13.79
C LEU A 82 -15.87 6.03 -13.07
N GLU A 83 -15.82 6.13 -11.75
CA GLU A 83 -14.75 5.52 -10.94
C GLU A 83 -14.85 4.00 -10.96
N ARG A 84 -16.07 3.45 -10.98
CA ARG A 84 -16.33 2.02 -11.11
C ARG A 84 -15.80 1.48 -12.44
N GLU A 85 -16.13 2.11 -13.55
CA GLU A 85 -15.61 1.73 -14.87
C GLU A 85 -14.07 1.78 -14.91
N ALA A 86 -13.46 2.81 -14.32
CA ALA A 86 -12.01 2.92 -14.26
C ALA A 86 -11.36 1.87 -13.35
N LEU A 87 -11.99 1.53 -12.22
CA LEU A 87 -11.55 0.45 -11.33
C LEU A 87 -11.64 -0.92 -11.99
N GLU A 88 -12.70 -1.19 -12.75
CA GLU A 88 -12.87 -2.42 -13.53
C GLU A 88 -11.79 -2.57 -14.63
N ASP A 89 -11.45 -1.47 -15.32
CA ASP A 89 -10.34 -1.44 -16.28
C ASP A 89 -9.00 -1.69 -15.59
N LEU A 90 -8.71 -0.97 -14.49
CA LEU A 90 -7.47 -1.19 -13.72
C LEU A 90 -7.35 -2.63 -13.23
N ARG A 91 -8.44 -3.17 -12.68
CA ARG A 91 -8.51 -4.56 -12.21
C ARG A 91 -8.23 -5.55 -13.33
N THR A 92 -8.77 -5.31 -14.53
CA THR A 92 -8.54 -6.16 -15.70
C THR A 92 -7.08 -6.11 -16.16
N ARG A 93 -6.49 -4.90 -16.23
CA ARG A 93 -5.07 -4.71 -16.57
C ARG A 93 -4.13 -5.40 -15.59
N LEU A 94 -4.38 -5.24 -14.29
CA LEU A 94 -3.59 -5.87 -13.24
C LEU A 94 -3.75 -7.40 -13.26
N ALA A 95 -4.96 -7.92 -13.48
CA ALA A 95 -5.18 -9.36 -13.58
C ALA A 95 -4.49 -9.99 -14.80
N GLY A 96 -4.30 -9.23 -15.88
CA GLY A 96 -3.55 -9.62 -17.07
C GLY A 96 -2.06 -9.27 -17.02
N TRP A 97 -1.55 -8.75 -15.90
CA TRP A 97 -0.16 -8.28 -15.80
C TRP A 97 0.82 -9.46 -15.76
N ASP A 98 1.71 -9.52 -16.76
CA ASP A 98 2.79 -10.51 -16.87
C ASP A 98 4.18 -9.88 -16.72
N GLY A 99 4.24 -8.55 -16.53
CA GLY A 99 5.47 -7.80 -16.32
C GLY A 99 6.04 -7.96 -14.91
N PRO A 100 7.24 -7.40 -14.66
CA PRO A 100 7.80 -7.35 -13.32
C PRO A 100 6.87 -6.59 -12.36
N ALA A 101 6.85 -7.00 -11.10
CA ALA A 101 6.16 -6.29 -10.03
C ALA A 101 6.96 -5.05 -9.59
N ASP A 102 7.31 -4.19 -10.55
CA ASP A 102 8.04 -2.96 -10.30
C ASP A 102 7.09 -1.76 -10.19
N GLY A 103 7.39 -0.86 -9.26
CA GLY A 103 6.50 0.26 -8.96
C GLY A 103 6.43 1.33 -10.07
N GLU A 104 7.33 1.31 -11.05
CA GLU A 104 7.33 2.27 -12.15
C GLU A 104 6.39 1.84 -13.27
N ALA A 105 6.53 0.60 -13.74
CA ALA A 105 5.68 -0.02 -14.74
C ALA A 105 4.23 -0.14 -14.25
N LEU A 106 4.02 -0.58 -13.00
CA LEU A 106 2.69 -0.61 -12.41
C LEU A 106 2.08 0.80 -12.28
N GLN A 107 2.90 1.82 -11.97
CA GLN A 107 2.41 3.20 -11.95
C GLN A 107 1.98 3.68 -13.34
N ALA A 108 2.67 3.26 -14.40
CA ALA A 108 2.31 3.62 -15.77
C ALA A 108 0.92 3.07 -16.15
N GLU A 109 0.60 1.83 -15.78
CA GLU A 109 -0.74 1.26 -16.00
C GLU A 109 -1.83 1.99 -15.21
N VAL A 110 -1.56 2.31 -13.94
CA VAL A 110 -2.49 3.09 -13.11
C VAL A 110 -2.75 4.46 -13.72
N PHE A 111 -1.71 5.12 -14.23
CA PHE A 111 -1.83 6.41 -14.92
C PHE A 111 -2.62 6.28 -16.21
N ALA A 112 -2.30 5.30 -17.06
CA ALA A 112 -2.98 5.06 -18.32
C ALA A 112 -4.48 4.81 -18.14
N THR A 113 -4.87 4.15 -17.06
CA THR A 113 -6.27 3.91 -16.72
C THR A 113 -7.04 5.20 -16.44
N GLY A 114 -6.42 6.17 -15.77
CA GLY A 114 -7.07 7.43 -15.41
C GLY A 114 -6.97 8.53 -16.46
N ARG A 115 -5.90 8.53 -17.26
CA ARG A 115 -5.49 9.69 -18.10
C ARG A 115 -6.60 10.23 -18.99
N ASP A 116 -7.33 9.34 -19.66
CA ASP A 116 -8.32 9.73 -20.68
C ASP A 116 -9.76 9.77 -20.11
N ARG A 117 -9.92 9.59 -18.79
CA ARG A 117 -11.22 9.53 -18.08
C ARG A 117 -11.41 10.63 -17.05
N PHE A 118 -10.33 11.14 -16.46
CA PHE A 118 -10.38 12.11 -15.37
C PHE A 118 -9.66 13.41 -15.74
N GLU A 119 -10.38 14.52 -15.62
CA GLU A 119 -9.83 15.86 -15.74
C GLU A 119 -10.31 16.73 -14.57
N PRO A 120 -9.44 17.04 -13.58
CA PRO A 120 -8.01 16.75 -13.52
C PRO A 120 -7.67 15.30 -13.11
N LEU A 121 -6.57 14.75 -13.63
CA LEU A 121 -6.12 13.39 -13.33
C LEU A 121 -5.91 13.10 -11.83
N ARG A 122 -5.63 14.11 -11.00
CA ARG A 122 -5.51 13.93 -9.55
C ARG A 122 -6.78 13.33 -8.92
N ASP A 123 -7.94 13.54 -9.53
CA ASP A 123 -9.22 13.04 -9.01
C ASP A 123 -9.31 11.52 -9.15
N TRP A 124 -8.63 10.92 -10.15
CA TRP A 124 -8.45 9.46 -10.24
C TRP A 124 -7.69 8.91 -9.04
N PHE A 125 -6.56 9.52 -8.68
CA PHE A 125 -5.77 9.09 -7.53
C PHE A 125 -6.53 9.29 -6.22
N LYS A 126 -7.28 10.39 -6.10
CA LYS A 126 -8.16 10.61 -4.95
C LYS A 126 -9.23 9.51 -4.85
N ALA A 127 -9.82 9.09 -5.98
CA ALA A 127 -10.75 7.98 -6.02
C ALA A 127 -10.10 6.67 -5.53
N LEU A 128 -8.91 6.33 -6.03
CA LEU A 128 -8.17 5.15 -5.58
C LEU A 128 -7.96 5.16 -4.05
N TYR A 129 -7.54 6.28 -3.48
CA TYR A 129 -7.29 6.35 -2.04
C TYR A 129 -8.58 6.29 -1.21
N GLN A 130 -9.64 6.99 -1.62
CA GLN A 130 -10.88 7.00 -0.85
C GLN A 130 -11.67 5.69 -0.97
N VAL A 131 -11.66 5.08 -2.14
CA VAL A 131 -12.42 3.85 -2.41
C VAL A 131 -11.67 2.61 -1.93
N LEU A 132 -10.35 2.53 -2.15
CA LEU A 132 -9.58 1.32 -1.84
C LEU A 132 -8.88 1.38 -0.48
N LEU A 133 -8.49 2.58 -0.01
CA LEU A 133 -7.68 2.75 1.20
C LEU A 133 -8.42 3.49 2.32
N GLY A 134 -9.58 4.08 2.06
CA GLY A 134 -10.34 4.87 3.01
C GLY A 134 -9.65 6.17 3.43
N ALA A 135 -8.82 6.76 2.57
CA ALA A 135 -8.04 7.95 2.88
C ALA A 135 -8.13 9.02 1.78
N ASP A 136 -7.94 10.29 2.11
CA ASP A 136 -7.95 11.39 1.13
C ASP A 136 -6.68 11.45 0.26
N GLN A 137 -5.60 10.84 0.75
CA GLN A 137 -4.29 10.79 0.10
C GLN A 137 -3.58 9.49 0.47
N GLY A 138 -2.60 9.10 -0.33
CA GLY A 138 -1.86 7.86 -0.13
C GLY A 138 -0.50 7.86 -0.81
N PRO A 139 0.24 6.75 -0.66
CA PRO A 139 1.52 6.57 -1.34
C PRO A 139 1.33 6.50 -2.86
N ARG A 140 2.43 6.66 -3.60
CA ARG A 140 2.45 6.39 -5.04
C ARG A 140 1.85 5.00 -5.33
N PHE A 141 0.72 4.96 -6.02
CA PHE A 141 -0.12 3.77 -6.11
C PHE A 141 0.59 2.56 -6.76
N GLY A 142 1.38 2.76 -7.81
CA GLY A 142 2.16 1.68 -8.44
C GLY A 142 3.19 1.04 -7.51
N SER A 143 3.89 1.86 -6.70
CA SER A 143 4.78 1.35 -5.64
C SER A 143 4.02 0.60 -4.56
N PHE A 144 2.79 1.03 -4.26
CA PHE A 144 1.90 0.29 -3.38
C PHE A 144 1.53 -1.08 -3.97
N VAL A 145 1.12 -1.16 -5.24
CA VAL A 145 0.79 -2.45 -5.89
C VAL A 145 1.99 -3.39 -5.92
N ALA A 146 3.19 -2.88 -6.19
CA ALA A 146 4.42 -3.68 -6.17
C ALA A 146 4.68 -4.33 -4.80
N LEU A 147 4.38 -3.61 -3.71
CA LEU A 147 4.66 -4.04 -2.35
C LEU A 147 3.53 -4.89 -1.75
N TYR A 148 2.27 -4.50 -1.99
CA TYR A 148 1.09 -5.22 -1.54
C TYR A 148 0.82 -6.49 -2.35
N GLY A 149 1.22 -6.48 -3.63
CA GLY A 149 1.04 -7.57 -4.57
C GLY A 149 -0.08 -7.29 -5.57
N VAL A 150 0.15 -7.72 -6.81
CA VAL A 150 -0.77 -7.48 -7.94
C VAL A 150 -2.07 -8.23 -7.72
N ALA A 151 -2.01 -9.50 -7.30
CA ALA A 151 -3.19 -10.34 -7.05
C ALA A 151 -4.00 -9.83 -5.86
N GLU A 152 -3.33 -9.40 -4.79
CA GLU A 152 -3.92 -8.80 -3.60
C GLU A 152 -4.60 -7.47 -3.95
N THR A 153 -4.00 -6.66 -4.83
CA THR A 153 -4.61 -5.42 -5.33
C THR A 153 -5.86 -5.71 -6.15
N VAL A 154 -5.84 -6.73 -7.02
CA VAL A 154 -7.02 -7.17 -7.78
C VAL A 154 -8.16 -7.56 -6.82
N ALA A 155 -7.86 -8.36 -5.80
CA ALA A 155 -8.84 -8.75 -4.79
C ALA A 155 -9.37 -7.55 -4.00
N LEU A 156 -8.53 -6.56 -3.67
CA LEU A 156 -8.93 -5.32 -3.01
C LEU A 156 -9.93 -4.53 -3.87
N ILE A 157 -9.66 -4.41 -5.18
CA ILE A 157 -10.58 -3.74 -6.11
C ILE A 157 -11.91 -4.49 -6.21
N ASP A 158 -11.88 -5.82 -6.33
CA ASP A 158 -13.10 -6.65 -6.39
C ASP A 158 -13.99 -6.42 -5.15
N ARG A 159 -13.40 -6.39 -3.94
CA ARG A 159 -14.11 -6.10 -2.69
C ARG A 159 -14.68 -4.68 -2.64
N ALA A 160 -13.94 -3.69 -3.14
CA ALA A 160 -14.40 -2.31 -3.20
C ALA A 160 -15.58 -2.15 -4.16
N LEU A 161 -15.52 -2.80 -5.32
CA LEU A 161 -16.60 -2.82 -6.31
C LEU A 161 -17.87 -3.48 -5.77
N ALA A 162 -17.72 -4.52 -4.92
CA ALA A 162 -18.80 -5.18 -4.20
C ALA A 162 -19.33 -4.38 -3.00
N GLY A 163 -18.68 -3.28 -2.61
CA GLY A 163 -19.08 -2.43 -1.48
C GLY A 163 -18.68 -2.98 -0.11
N GLU A 164 -17.88 -4.05 -0.05
CA GLU A 164 -17.52 -4.72 1.20
C GLU A 164 -16.63 -3.87 2.11
N LEU A 165 -15.82 -2.98 1.53
CA LEU A 165 -14.95 -2.07 2.29
C LEU A 165 -15.73 -1.01 3.08
N VAL A 166 -16.94 -0.68 2.64
CA VAL A 166 -17.84 0.25 3.36
C VAL A 166 -18.62 -0.49 4.44
N ALA A 167 -19.02 -1.74 4.18
CA ALA A 167 -19.83 -2.55 5.11
C ALA A 167 -19.03 -3.12 6.31
N GLY A 168 -17.71 -3.27 6.15
CA GLY A 168 -16.83 -3.79 7.21
C GLY A 168 -16.21 -2.73 8.12
N ASN A 169 -16.57 -1.46 7.95
CA ASN A 169 -16.00 -0.31 8.66
C ASN A 169 -16.98 0.25 9.70
#